data_AF-A0A550HBD1-F1
#
_entry.id   AF-A0A550HBD1-F1
#
_cell.length_a   1.000
_cell.length_b   1.000
_cell.length_c   1.000
_cell.angle_alpha   90.00
_cell.angle_beta   90.00
_cell.angle_gamma   90.00
#
_symmetry.space_group_name_H-M   'P 1'
#
loop_
_entity.id
_entity.type
_entity.pdbx_description
1 polymer ?
#
loop_
_entity_poly.entity_id
_entity_poly.type
_entity_poly.pdbx_seq_one_letter_code
_entity_poly.pdbx_strand_id
1 'polypeptide(L)'
;MTPWSNENLSSCAYADPYAAPEPQDNPWPMPVHAGDDVDYFLPPPNPAERLSRALAPRDERRLALNVALTAAGIPPMPEGRAVIDQLSALSADVNTVLQRWLHHAL
;
A
#
# COMPACT_ATOMS: atom_id res chain seq x y z
N MET A 1 10.53 -11.27 39.06
CA MET A 1 9.89 -10.04 38.55
C MET A 1 11.01 -9.02 38.36
N THR A 2 11.61 -9.01 37.17
CA THR A 2 12.68 -8.09 36.79
C THR A 2 12.11 -7.10 35.77
N PRO A 3 12.31 -5.78 35.96
CA PRO A 3 11.89 -4.80 34.98
C PRO A 3 12.79 -4.93 33.74
N TRP A 4 12.19 -4.84 32.56
CA TRP A 4 12.92 -4.94 31.29
C TRP A 4 13.72 -3.65 31.08
N SER A 5 15.04 -3.74 31.23
CA SER A 5 15.97 -2.70 30.79
C SER A 5 16.01 -2.65 29.27
N ASN A 6 15.47 -1.55 28.72
CA ASN A 6 15.60 -1.13 27.33
C ASN A 6 16.98 -0.49 27.16
N GLU A 7 18.01 -1.29 26.87
CA GLU A 7 19.35 -0.77 26.50
C GLU A 7 20.09 -1.77 25.61
N ASN A 8 19.55 -2.09 24.42
CA ASN A 8 20.35 -2.64 23.33
C ASN A 8 19.70 -2.48 21.95
N LEU A 9 19.42 -1.24 21.56
CA LEU A 9 19.21 -0.88 20.15
C LEU A 9 20.45 -0.13 19.65
N SER A 10 21.60 -0.80 19.75
CA SER A 10 22.80 -0.41 19.02
C SER A 10 22.55 -0.59 17.53
N SER A 11 22.22 0.52 16.86
CA SER A 11 22.49 0.83 15.46
C SER A 11 22.25 -0.29 14.44
N CYS A 12 21.01 -0.71 14.26
CA CYS A 12 20.51 -0.94 12.90
C CYS A 12 19.79 0.34 12.49
N ALA A 13 20.51 1.26 11.85
CA ALA A 13 19.89 2.39 11.19
C ALA A 13 18.84 1.83 10.22
N TYR A 14 17.57 2.01 10.54
CA TYR A 14 16.47 1.69 9.64
C TYR A 14 16.68 2.55 8.39
N ALA A 15 17.23 1.93 7.35
CA ALA A 15 17.37 2.57 6.05
C ALA A 15 15.96 2.64 5.47
N ASP A 16 15.34 3.81 5.55
CA ASP A 16 14.08 4.08 4.89
C ASP A 16 14.27 3.85 3.38
N PRO A 17 13.57 2.89 2.75
CA PRO A 17 13.66 2.65 1.30
C PRO A 17 13.11 3.83 0.48
N TYR A 18 12.47 4.81 1.11
CA TYR A 18 12.01 6.07 0.53
C TYR A 18 12.92 7.26 0.89
N ALA A 19 14.00 7.07 1.66
CA ALA A 19 15.03 8.08 1.79
C ALA A 19 15.73 8.23 0.43
N ALA A 20 15.31 9.22 -0.34
CA ALA A 20 15.88 9.50 -1.65
C ALA A 20 17.39 9.77 -1.50
N PRO A 21 18.27 9.03 -2.21
CA PRO A 21 19.66 9.43 -2.34
C PRO A 21 19.72 10.80 -3.03
N GLU A 22 20.55 11.70 -2.50
CA GLU A 22 20.88 13.01 -3.11
C GLU A 22 21.11 12.86 -4.63
N PRO A 23 20.28 13.49 -5.48
CA PRO A 23 20.28 13.18 -6.90
C PRO A 23 21.27 14.09 -7.65
N GLN A 24 22.48 13.60 -7.94
CA GLN A 24 23.27 14.20 -9.03
C GLN A 24 22.81 13.70 -10.43
N ASP A 25 22.10 12.57 -10.52
CA ASP A 25 21.68 11.96 -11.79
C ASP A 25 20.23 11.42 -11.78
N ASN A 26 19.28 12.13 -11.15
CA ASN A 26 17.88 11.69 -11.18
C ASN A 26 17.17 12.22 -12.44
N PRO A 27 16.61 11.35 -13.31
CA PRO A 27 15.90 11.78 -14.53
C PRO A 27 14.53 12.40 -14.25
N TRP A 28 14.06 12.33 -13.01
CA TRP A 28 12.79 12.91 -12.60
C TRP A 28 12.93 14.41 -12.41
N PRO A 29 11.93 15.22 -12.83
CA PRO A 29 11.97 16.66 -12.61
C PRO A 29 12.15 16.95 -11.12
N MET A 30 13.09 17.84 -10.81
CA MET A 30 13.39 18.29 -9.45
C MET A 30 12.10 18.69 -8.72
N PRO A 31 11.96 18.38 -7.41
CA PRO A 31 10.87 18.93 -6.61
C PRO A 31 10.91 20.46 -6.72
N VAL A 32 9.79 21.06 -7.09
CA VAL A 32 9.65 22.52 -7.19
C VAL A 32 10.04 23.13 -5.84
N HIS A 33 10.97 24.07 -5.86
CA HIS A 33 11.47 24.74 -4.65
C HIS A 33 10.31 25.23 -3.79
N ALA A 34 10.33 24.84 -2.51
CA ALA A 34 9.45 25.35 -1.46
C ALA A 34 9.69 26.86 -1.28
N GLY A 35 8.99 27.66 -2.07
CA GLY A 35 9.10 29.12 -2.08
C GLY A 35 7.77 29.84 -2.33
N ASP A 36 6.82 29.16 -2.98
CA ASP A 36 5.44 29.65 -3.14
C ASP A 36 4.49 28.59 -2.58
N ASP A 37 4.19 28.72 -1.28
CA ASP A 37 3.17 27.96 -0.56
C ASP A 37 1.77 28.39 -1.00
N VAL A 38 1.47 28.12 -2.27
CA VAL A 38 0.12 28.14 -2.80
C VAL A 38 -0.28 26.70 -3.01
N ASP A 39 -1.30 26.24 -2.28
CA ASP A 39 -1.96 24.96 -2.55
C ASP A 39 -2.45 24.98 -4.01
N TYR A 40 -1.63 24.47 -4.91
CA TYR A 40 -1.93 24.47 -6.32
C TYR A 40 -2.84 23.28 -6.61
N PHE A 41 -4.14 23.54 -6.61
CA PHE A 41 -5.14 22.54 -6.97
C PHE A 41 -4.97 22.17 -8.44
N LEU A 42 -4.33 21.03 -8.68
CA LEU A 42 -4.27 20.43 -10.01
C LEU A 42 -5.70 20.15 -10.50
N PRO A 43 -6.03 20.50 -11.76
CA PRO A 43 -7.32 20.13 -12.32
C PRO A 43 -7.46 18.59 -12.31
N PRO A 44 -8.69 18.07 -12.13
CA PRO A 44 -8.90 16.63 -12.18
C PRO A 44 -8.43 16.07 -13.53
N PRO A 45 -7.76 14.91 -13.56
CA PRO A 45 -7.18 14.36 -14.78
C PRO A 45 -8.28 14.06 -15.81
N ASN A 46 -8.02 14.44 -17.07
CA ASN A 46 -8.95 14.27 -18.18
C ASN A 46 -9.37 12.79 -18.32
N PRO A 47 -10.67 12.46 -18.26
CA PRO A 47 -11.12 11.08 -18.37
C PRO A 47 -10.77 10.43 -19.72
N ALA A 48 -10.65 11.21 -20.80
CA ALA A 48 -10.28 10.72 -22.12
C ALA A 48 -8.80 10.30 -22.23
N GLU A 49 -7.95 10.82 -21.34
CA GLU A 49 -6.51 10.50 -21.29
C GLU A 49 -6.22 9.32 -20.35
N ARG A 50 -7.24 8.77 -19.67
CA ARG A 50 -7.06 7.63 -18.78
C ARG A 50 -6.73 6.38 -19.58
N LEU A 51 -5.72 5.64 -19.14
CA LEU A 51 -5.41 4.32 -19.69
C LEU A 51 -6.62 3.39 -19.52
N SER A 52 -7.14 2.90 -20.64
CA SER A 52 -8.20 1.89 -20.71
C SER A 52 -7.65 0.50 -20.37
N ARG A 53 -7.07 0.35 -19.18
CA ARG A 53 -6.50 -0.91 -18.72
C ARG A 53 -7.45 -1.59 -17.74
N ALA A 54 -8.00 -2.72 -18.16
CA ALA A 54 -8.70 -3.61 -17.24
C ALA A 54 -7.70 -4.24 -16.27
N LEU A 55 -8.10 -4.35 -15.00
CA LEU A 55 -7.34 -5.11 -14.02
C LEU A 55 -7.42 -6.60 -14.36
N ALA A 56 -6.35 -7.35 -14.13
CA ALA A 56 -6.45 -8.79 -14.20
C ALA A 56 -7.44 -9.28 -13.12
N PRO A 57 -8.22 -10.35 -13.36
CA PRO A 57 -9.17 -10.85 -12.37
C PRO A 57 -8.54 -11.16 -11.00
N ARG A 58 -7.26 -11.55 -11.00
CA ARG A 58 -6.46 -11.74 -9.79
C ARG A 58 -6.19 -10.43 -9.05
N ASP A 59 -5.82 -9.37 -9.77
CA ASP A 59 -5.57 -8.05 -9.19
C ASP A 59 -6.85 -7.45 -8.61
N GLU A 60 -8.00 -7.65 -9.25
CA GLU A 60 -9.31 -7.26 -8.73
C GLU A 60 -9.61 -7.97 -7.39
N ARG A 61 -9.41 -9.29 -7.33
CA ARG A 61 -9.58 -10.06 -6.08
C ARG A 61 -8.62 -9.60 -5.00
N ARG A 62 -7.36 -9.34 -5.35
CA ARG A 62 -6.35 -8.80 -4.43
C ARG A 62 -6.79 -7.47 -3.84
N LEU A 63 -7.29 -6.56 -4.67
CA LEU A 63 -7.79 -5.25 -4.23
C LEU A 63 -8.99 -5.43 -3.29
N ALA A 64 -9.97 -6.24 -3.68
CA ALA A 64 -11.17 -6.44 -2.90
C ALA A 64 -10.89 -7.11 -1.54
N LEU A 65 -9.92 -8.03 -1.46
CA LEU A 65 -9.47 -8.60 -0.18
C LEU A 65 -8.82 -7.54 0.73
N ASN A 66 -7.97 -6.67 0.20
CA ASN A 66 -7.38 -5.58 0.98
C ASN A 66 -8.43 -4.61 1.53
N VAL A 67 -9.46 -4.30 0.73
CA VAL A 67 -10.60 -3.48 1.16
C VAL A 67 -11.35 -4.16 2.30
N ALA A 68 -11.67 -5.45 2.16
CA ALA A 68 -12.37 -6.20 3.20
C ALA A 68 -11.57 -6.26 4.52
N LEU A 69 -10.26 -6.50 4.45
CA LEU A 69 -9.38 -6.51 5.62
C LEU A 69 -9.32 -5.13 6.30
N THR A 70 -9.15 -4.06 5.50
CA THR A 70 -9.11 -2.68 6.02
C THR A 70 -10.44 -2.29 6.67
N ALA A 71 -11.57 -2.62 6.03
CA ALA A 71 -12.89 -2.42 6.59
C ALA A 71 -13.10 -3.22 7.89
N ALA A 72 -12.44 -4.37 7.99
CA ALA A 72 -12.44 -5.17 9.21
C ALA A 72 -11.49 -4.66 10.32
N GLY A 73 -10.81 -3.53 10.10
CA GLY A 73 -9.82 -2.99 11.05
C GLY A 73 -8.50 -3.76 11.07
N ILE A 74 -8.26 -4.63 10.08
CA ILE A 74 -7.03 -5.41 9.94
C ILE A 74 -6.17 -4.73 8.86
N PRO A 75 -5.17 -3.90 9.23
CA PRO A 75 -4.31 -3.26 8.23
C PRO A 75 -3.49 -4.34 7.49
N PRO A 76 -3.39 -4.29 6.15
CA PRO A 76 -2.57 -5.23 5.40
C PRO A 76 -1.08 -4.99 5.69
N MET A 77 -0.52 -5.78 6.62
CA MET A 77 0.90 -5.76 6.95
C MET A 77 1.75 -6.27 5.76
N PRO A 78 2.98 -5.75 5.57
CA PRO A 78 3.86 -6.21 4.50
C PRO A 78 4.17 -7.71 4.58
N GLU A 79 4.21 -8.26 5.80
CA GLU A 79 4.38 -9.69 6.05
C GLU A 79 3.22 -10.54 5.50
N GLY A 80 2.00 -9.98 5.46
CA GLY A 80 0.81 -10.63 4.92
C GLY A 80 0.70 -10.56 3.40
N ARG A 81 1.59 -9.83 2.72
CA ARG A 81 1.51 -9.58 1.26
C ARG A 81 1.53 -10.87 0.45
N ALA A 82 2.41 -11.81 0.81
CA ALA A 82 2.52 -13.09 0.11
C ALA A 82 1.26 -13.96 0.28
N VAL A 83 0.66 -13.95 1.47
CA VAL A 83 -0.58 -14.68 1.76
C VAL A 83 -1.74 -14.10 0.96
N ILE A 84 -1.89 -12.77 0.94
CA ILE A 84 -2.90 -12.08 0.15
C ILE A 84 -2.73 -12.40 -1.35
N ASP A 85 -1.48 -12.45 -1.83
CA ASP A 85 -1.19 -12.79 -3.23
C ASP A 85 -1.59 -14.23 -3.58
N GLN A 86 -1.39 -15.19 -2.67
CA GLN A 86 -1.85 -16.56 -2.82
C GLN A 86 -3.38 -16.67 -2.76
N LEU A 87 -4.04 -16.01 -1.81
CA LEU A 87 -5.50 -16.01 -1.67
C LEU A 87 -6.17 -15.40 -2.92
N SER A 88 -5.58 -14.35 -3.50
CA SER A 88 -6.08 -13.73 -4.72
C SER A 88 -5.98 -14.64 -5.96
N ALA A 89 -5.07 -15.62 -5.96
CA ALA A 89 -4.91 -16.58 -7.04
C ALA A 89 -5.98 -17.68 -7.01
N LEU A 90 -6.69 -17.85 -5.88
CA LEU A 90 -7.79 -18.80 -5.76
C LEU A 90 -8.96 -18.41 -6.68
N SER A 91 -9.87 -19.37 -6.91
CA SER A 91 -11.05 -19.15 -7.75
C SER A 91 -11.94 -18.01 -7.23
N ALA A 92 -12.78 -17.49 -8.11
CA ALA A 92 -13.71 -16.42 -7.77
C ALA A 92 -14.65 -16.84 -6.63
N ASP A 93 -15.19 -18.05 -6.68
CA ASP A 93 -16.14 -18.57 -5.67
C ASP A 93 -15.54 -18.58 -4.26
N VAL A 94 -14.28 -19.01 -4.13
CA VAL A 94 -13.57 -19.04 -2.84
C VAL A 94 -13.35 -17.61 -2.33
N ASN A 95 -12.97 -16.69 -3.21
CA ASN A 95 -12.79 -15.28 -2.84
C ASN A 95 -14.12 -14.63 -2.39
N THR A 96 -15.25 -14.95 -3.04
CA THR A 96 -16.57 -14.45 -2.64
C THR A 96 -16.97 -14.95 -1.25
N VAL A 97 -16.72 -16.22 -0.93
CA VAL A 97 -17.00 -16.77 0.40
C VAL A 97 -16.11 -16.11 1.47
N LEU A 98 -14.82 -15.94 1.18
CA LEU A 98 -13.87 -15.27 2.09
C LEU A 98 -14.31 -13.83 2.40
N GLN A 99 -14.67 -13.06 1.37
CA GLN A 99 -15.17 -11.69 1.56
C GLN A 99 -16.43 -11.66 2.40
N ARG A 100 -17.40 -12.55 2.14
CA ARG A 100 -18.61 -12.67 2.95
C ARG A 100 -18.28 -12.93 4.42
N TRP A 101 -17.33 -13.82 4.72
CA TRP A 101 -16.91 -14.06 6.10
C TRP A 101 -16.27 -12.84 6.73
N LEU A 102 -15.36 -12.14 6.04
CA LEU A 102 -14.73 -10.93 6.55
C LEU A 102 -15.74 -9.81 6.83
N HIS A 103 -16.80 -9.72 6.02
CA HIS A 103 -17.89 -8.76 6.24
C HIS A 103 -18.83 -9.12 7.40
N HIS A 104 -18.87 -10.39 7.83
CA HIS A 104 -19.75 -10.86 8.92
C HIS A 104 -19.02 -11.19 10.22
N ALA A 105 -17.68 -11.16 10.23
CA ALA A 105 -16.88 -11.47 11.41
C ALA A 105 -16.80 -10.31 12.42
N LEU A 106 -17.49 -9.20 12.16
CA LEU A 106 -17.60 -8.01 13.00
C LEU A 106 -19.08 -7.69 13.25
#